data_AF-A0A8T7BWH4-F1
#
_entry.id   AF-A0A8T7BWH4-F1
#
_cell.length_a   1.000
_cell.length_b   1.000
_cell.length_c   1.000
_cell.angle_alpha   90.00
_cell.angle_beta   90.00
_cell.angle_gamma   90.00
#
_symmetry.space_group_name_H-M   'P 1'
#
loop_
_entity.id
_entity.type
_entity.pdbx_description
1 polymer ?
#
loop_
_entity_poly.entity_id
_entity_poly.type
_entity_poly.pdbx_seq_one_letter_code
_entity_poly.pdbx_strand_id
1 'polypeptide(L)'
;MQKVELQYLTEKCQGAIYYASSAGRNAQFTVDPGMKTYTVEVEDGRGRHLSPNTFDGQDASGFDLLAHTSKVKNFLDKNEIAGRYEDELKALIKSHTGAYRVEFFDHTVRASDPE
;
A
#
# COMPACT_ATOMS: atom_id res chain seq x y z
N MET A 1 9.19 5.57 16.86
CA MET A 1 7.95 6.34 16.85
C MET A 1 8.24 7.77 16.43
N GLN A 2 7.54 8.26 15.42
CA GLN A 2 7.67 9.61 14.88
C GLN A 2 6.28 10.25 14.80
N LYS A 3 6.18 11.53 15.15
CA LYS A 3 4.94 12.30 14.97
C LYS A 3 4.90 12.85 13.54
N VAL A 4 3.79 12.62 12.85
CA VAL A 4 3.56 13.09 11.48
C VAL A 4 2.18 13.70 11.35
N GLU A 5 2.06 14.68 10.46
CA GLU A 5 0.78 15.31 10.12
C GLU A 5 0.12 14.53 8.98
N LEU A 6 -1.04 13.92 9.24
CA LEU A 6 -1.85 13.22 8.23
C LEU A 6 -3.19 13.92 8.02
N GLN A 7 -3.69 13.87 6.78
CA GLN A 7 -4.97 14.44 6.41
C GLN A 7 -6.06 13.36 6.35
N TYR A 8 -7.17 13.60 7.02
CA TYR A 8 -8.36 12.74 7.03
C TYR A 8 -9.57 13.51 6.51
N LEU A 9 -10.50 12.80 5.87
CA LEU A 9 -11.79 13.40 5.47
C LEU A 9 -12.53 13.91 6.70
N THR A 10 -13.06 15.13 6.65
CA THR A 10 -13.96 15.60 7.70
C THR A 10 -15.31 14.90 7.60
N GLU A 11 -16.03 14.76 8.71
CA GLU A 11 -17.36 14.16 8.70
C GLU A 11 -18.33 14.96 7.83
N LYS A 12 -19.13 14.25 7.03
CA LYS A 12 -20.26 14.78 6.27
C LYS A 12 -21.36 13.73 6.29
N CYS A 13 -22.61 14.16 6.45
CA CYS A 13 -23.78 13.26 6.45
C CYS A 13 -24.05 12.57 5.10
N GLN A 14 -23.33 12.93 4.04
CA GLN A 14 -23.42 12.37 2.69
C GLN A 14 -22.04 11.91 2.22
N GLY A 15 -22.01 10.98 1.24
CA GLY A 15 -20.78 10.42 0.71
C GLY A 15 -19.81 11.49 0.17
N ALA A 16 -18.51 11.21 0.28
CA ALA A 16 -17.46 12.09 -0.21
C ALA A 16 -17.50 12.19 -1.75
N ILE A 17 -17.44 13.41 -2.26
CA ILE A 17 -17.29 13.70 -3.68
C ILE A 17 -15.81 13.96 -3.96
N TYR A 18 -15.24 13.10 -4.80
CA TYR A 18 -13.87 13.21 -5.26
C TYR A 18 -13.82 13.94 -6.61
N TYR A 19 -13.08 15.04 -6.66
CA TYR A 19 -12.78 15.75 -7.90
C TYR A 19 -11.37 15.34 -8.34
N ALA A 20 -11.33 14.55 -9.41
CA ALA A 20 -10.07 14.01 -9.92
C ALA A 20 -9.12 15.13 -10.35
N SER A 21 -7.85 15.00 -9.93
CA SER A 21 -6.78 15.88 -10.37
C SER A 21 -6.55 15.76 -11.87
N SER A 22 -6.20 16.87 -12.52
CA SER A 22 -5.59 16.82 -13.85
C SER A 22 -4.26 16.07 -13.78
N ALA A 23 -3.94 15.28 -14.81
CA ALA A 23 -2.64 14.60 -14.89
C ALA A 23 -1.49 15.62 -14.96
N GLY A 24 -0.35 15.29 -14.33
CA GLY A 24 0.88 16.09 -14.38
C GLY A 24 1.51 16.31 -13.00
N ARG A 25 2.71 16.91 -13.01
CA ARG A 25 3.56 17.14 -11.83
C ARG A 25 2.88 17.87 -10.66
N ASN A 26 1.85 18.66 -10.96
CA ASN A 26 1.10 19.46 -9.99
C ASN A 26 -0.32 18.93 -9.76
N ALA A 27 -0.54 17.62 -9.96
CA ALA A 27 -1.84 16.99 -9.72
C ALA A 27 -2.31 17.27 -8.29
N GLN A 28 -3.30 18.15 -8.16
CA GLN A 28 -4.03 18.42 -6.93
C GLN A 28 -5.43 17.85 -7.09
N PHE A 29 -5.83 17.01 -6.14
CA PHE A 29 -7.22 16.57 -6.04
C PHE A 29 -7.93 17.44 -5.01
N THR A 30 -9.23 17.63 -5.18
CA THR A 30 -10.09 18.23 -4.16
C THR A 30 -11.14 17.21 -3.75
N VAL A 31 -11.48 17.22 -2.46
CA VAL A 31 -12.55 16.37 -1.92
C VAL A 31 -13.52 17.26 -1.17
N ASP A 32 -14.80 16.96 -1.33
CA ASP A 32 -15.89 17.46 -0.49
C ASP A 32 -16.52 16.26 0.23
N PRO A 33 -16.35 16.11 1.54
CA PRO A 33 -15.91 17.13 2.48
C PRO A 33 -14.39 17.37 2.43
N GLY A 34 -13.99 18.55 2.89
CA GLY A 34 -12.57 18.92 2.98
C GLY A 34 -11.77 17.97 3.87
N MET A 35 -10.46 18.13 3.87
CA MET A 35 -9.57 17.34 4.72
C MET A 35 -9.18 18.14 5.96
N LYS A 36 -9.09 17.46 7.11
CA LYS A 36 -8.54 17.99 8.36
C LYS A 36 -7.25 17.27 8.69
N THR A 37 -6.29 18.04 9.19
CA THR A 37 -4.98 17.51 9.57
C THR A 37 -5.01 17.05 11.02
N TYR A 38 -4.41 15.89 11.27
CA TYR A 38 -4.22 15.30 12.59
C TYR A 38 -2.75 14.92 12.76
N THR A 39 -2.19 15.27 13.91
CA THR A 39 -0.91 14.73 14.35
C THR A 39 -1.11 13.30 14.81
N VAL A 40 -0.45 12.35 14.16
CA VAL A 40 -0.50 10.93 14.52
C VAL A 40 0.90 10.39 14.80
N GLU A 41 0.97 9.35 15.62
CA GLU A 41 2.21 8.63 15.90
C GLU A 41 2.36 7.49 14.90
N VAL A 42 3.47 7.49 14.17
CA VAL A 42 3.82 6.48 13.18
C VAL A 42 5.07 5.74 13.61
N GLU A 43 5.08 4.44 13.35
CA GLU A 43 6.14 3.54 13.77
C GLU A 43 6.56 2.63 12.61
N ASP A 44 7.79 2.14 12.68
CA ASP A 44 8.30 1.18 11.71
C ASP A 44 7.61 -0.17 11.92
N GLY A 45 6.91 -0.64 10.89
CA GLY A 45 6.25 -1.94 10.91
C GLY A 45 7.22 -3.12 10.83
N ARG A 46 8.49 -2.90 10.44
CA ARG A 46 9.48 -3.98 10.35
C ARG A 46 9.76 -4.57 11.72
N GLY A 47 9.70 -5.91 11.82
CA GLY A 47 9.90 -6.63 13.08
C GLY A 47 8.66 -6.71 13.97
N ARG A 48 7.53 -6.12 13.56
CA ARG A 48 6.24 -6.35 14.22
C ARG A 48 5.62 -7.62 13.68
N HIS A 49 5.18 -8.51 14.57
CA HIS A 49 4.35 -9.63 14.20
C HIS A 49 2.89 -9.14 14.09
N LEU A 50 2.59 -8.45 13.00
CA LEU A 50 1.22 -8.11 12.65
C LEU A 50 0.59 -9.36 12.03
N SER A 51 -0.25 -10.03 12.81
CA SER A 51 -1.13 -11.09 12.31
C SER A 51 -2.53 -10.50 12.10
N PRO A 52 -3.42 -11.17 11.33
CA PRO A 52 -4.75 -10.66 11.08
C PRO A 52 -5.57 -10.54 12.36
N ASN A 53 -5.13 -11.13 13.47
CA ASN A 53 -5.85 -11.18 14.74
C ASN A 53 -5.18 -10.37 15.86
N THR A 54 -4.03 -9.72 15.60
CA THR A 54 -3.26 -9.01 16.62
C THR A 54 -2.71 -7.66 16.14
N PHE A 55 -3.49 -6.93 15.33
CA PHE A 55 -3.31 -5.49 15.23
C PHE A 55 -3.86 -4.87 16.52
N ASP A 56 -2.98 -4.71 17.51
CA ASP A 56 -3.01 -3.85 18.71
C ASP A 56 -4.34 -3.34 19.31
N GLY A 57 -5.44 -4.06 19.14
CA GLY A 57 -6.51 -4.14 20.13
C GLY A 57 -7.94 -4.01 19.70
N GLN A 58 -8.33 -3.81 18.42
CA GLN A 58 -9.78 -3.68 18.14
C GLN A 58 -10.36 -4.37 16.88
N ASP A 59 -9.61 -4.67 15.82
CA ASP A 59 -10.18 -5.38 14.65
C ASP A 59 -9.12 -6.14 13.86
N ALA A 60 -9.58 -7.12 13.06
CA ALA A 60 -8.71 -7.81 12.12
C ALA A 60 -8.23 -6.82 11.04
N SER A 61 -6.92 -6.62 10.94
CA SER A 61 -6.30 -5.65 10.02
C SER A 61 -6.63 -5.93 8.55
N GLY A 62 -7.05 -7.15 8.22
CA GLY A 62 -7.27 -7.59 6.83
C GLY A 62 -5.98 -7.67 6.01
N PHE A 63 -4.82 -7.48 6.64
CA PHE A 63 -3.49 -7.60 6.04
C PHE A 63 -2.46 -8.13 7.04
N ASP A 64 -1.38 -8.71 6.52
CA ASP A 64 -0.23 -9.21 7.27
C ASP A 64 1.07 -8.57 6.79
N LEU A 65 2.05 -8.45 7.70
CA LEU A 65 3.42 -8.08 7.36
C LEU A 65 4.30 -9.31 7.35
N LEU A 66 4.80 -9.66 6.16
CA LEU A 66 5.69 -10.80 5.96
C LEU A 66 7.12 -10.32 5.70
N ALA A 67 8.08 -10.97 6.36
CA ALA A 67 9.49 -10.78 6.04
C ALA A 67 9.82 -11.55 4.76
N HIS A 68 10.21 -10.84 3.71
CA HIS A 68 10.68 -11.43 2.44
C HIS A 68 11.83 -10.60 1.89
N THR A 69 12.94 -11.26 1.55
CA THR A 69 14.08 -10.61 0.88
C THR A 69 14.06 -10.98 -0.58
N SER A 70 13.71 -10.03 -1.44
CA SER A 70 13.60 -10.27 -2.88
C SER A 70 14.97 -10.35 -3.56
N LYS A 71 15.09 -11.21 -4.59
CA LYS A 71 16.26 -11.29 -5.47
C LYS A 71 16.10 -10.43 -6.73
N VAL A 72 14.99 -9.71 -6.87
CA VAL A 72 14.79 -8.71 -7.93
C VAL A 72 15.79 -7.57 -7.72
N LYS A 73 16.50 -7.21 -8.78
CA LYS A 73 17.51 -6.16 -8.79
C LYS A 73 16.99 -4.89 -9.47
N ASN A 74 16.09 -5.04 -10.44
CA ASN A 74 15.54 -3.93 -11.22
C ASN A 74 14.03 -4.08 -11.41
N PHE A 75 13.25 -3.31 -10.65
CA PHE A 75 11.78 -3.26 -10.76
C PHE A 75 11.26 -2.52 -12.01
N LEU A 76 12.16 -2.02 -12.87
CA LEU A 76 11.81 -1.49 -14.20
C LEU A 76 12.04 -2.52 -15.31
N ASP A 77 12.72 -3.65 -15.02
CA ASP A 77 12.95 -4.72 -16.00
C ASP A 77 11.77 -5.70 -15.99
N LYS A 78 11.03 -5.73 -17.11
CA LYS A 78 9.88 -6.62 -17.30
C LYS A 78 10.24 -8.11 -17.18
N ASN A 79 11.46 -8.50 -17.53
CA ASN A 79 11.89 -9.90 -17.41
C ASN A 79 12.11 -10.28 -15.94
N GLU A 80 12.65 -9.35 -15.13
CA GLU A 80 12.78 -9.58 -13.70
C GLU A 80 11.43 -9.62 -12.99
N ILE A 81 10.46 -8.81 -13.46
CA ILE A 81 9.09 -8.83 -12.96
C ILE A 81 8.42 -10.17 -13.26
N ALA A 82 8.27 -10.51 -14.55
CA ALA A 82 7.52 -11.70 -14.97
C ALA A 82 8.16 -13.02 -14.51
N GLY A 83 9.49 -13.03 -14.34
CA GLY A 83 10.22 -14.18 -13.82
C GLY A 83 10.30 -14.16 -12.30
N ARG A 84 11.20 -13.35 -11.74
CA ARG A 84 11.58 -13.45 -10.33
C ARG A 84 10.53 -12.88 -9.39
N TYR A 85 10.04 -11.69 -9.67
CA TYR A 85 9.11 -10.99 -8.76
C TYR A 85 7.81 -11.79 -8.58
N GLU A 86 7.18 -12.17 -9.70
CA GLU A 86 5.93 -12.94 -9.66
C GLU A 86 6.12 -14.32 -9.01
N ASP A 87 7.20 -15.04 -9.31
CA ASP A 87 7.46 -16.35 -8.73
C ASP A 87 7.68 -16.27 -7.21
N GLU A 88 8.46 -15.29 -6.77
CA GLU A 88 8.69 -15.04 -5.35
C GLU A 88 7.39 -14.73 -4.60
N LEU A 89 6.57 -13.81 -5.13
CA LEU A 89 5.29 -13.44 -4.52
C LEU A 89 4.28 -14.59 -4.54
N LYS A 90 4.22 -15.35 -5.64
CA LYS A 90 3.34 -16.52 -5.76
C LYS A 90 3.68 -17.56 -4.71
N ALA A 91 4.97 -17.85 -4.52
CA ALA A 91 5.42 -18.76 -3.47
C ALA A 91 5.08 -18.24 -2.07
N LEU A 92 5.36 -16.96 -1.80
CA LEU A 92 5.08 -16.33 -0.51
C LEU A 92 3.58 -16.36 -0.17
N ILE A 93 2.73 -15.88 -1.08
CA ILE A 93 1.28 -15.82 -0.88
C ILE A 93 0.70 -17.21 -0.69
N LYS A 94 1.07 -18.19 -1.53
CA LYS A 94 0.56 -19.57 -1.37
C LYS A 94 0.97 -20.19 -0.05
N SER A 95 2.23 -20.00 0.37
CA SER A 95 2.75 -20.55 1.62
C SER A 95 2.06 -19.95 2.84
N HIS A 96 1.75 -18.65 2.81
CA HIS A 96 1.17 -17.92 3.93
C HIS A 96 -0.35 -18.09 4.04
N THR A 97 -1.05 -18.09 2.89
CA THR A 97 -2.52 -18.11 2.85
C THR A 97 -3.13 -19.48 2.60
N GLY A 98 -2.35 -20.45 2.11
CA GLY A 98 -2.87 -21.73 1.63
C GLY A 98 -3.64 -21.64 0.29
N ALA A 99 -3.56 -20.51 -0.41
CA ALA A 99 -4.25 -20.32 -1.68
C ALA A 99 -3.86 -21.39 -2.72
N TYR A 100 -4.86 -21.99 -3.35
CA TYR A 100 -4.65 -22.94 -4.45
C TYR A 100 -4.01 -22.27 -5.68
N ARG A 101 -4.41 -21.02 -5.96
CA ARG A 101 -4.03 -20.27 -7.16
C ARG A 101 -3.78 -18.79 -6.82
N VAL A 102 -2.79 -18.20 -7.49
CA VAL A 102 -2.44 -16.78 -7.41
C VAL A 102 -2.18 -16.31 -8.84
N GLU A 103 -2.81 -15.21 -9.22
CA GLU A 103 -2.73 -14.60 -10.55
C GLU A 103 -2.43 -13.11 -10.40
N PHE A 104 -1.50 -12.61 -11.21
CA PHE A 104 -1.16 -11.20 -11.29
C PHE A 104 -1.78 -10.61 -12.57
N PHE A 105 -2.57 -9.55 -12.43
CA PHE A 105 -3.30 -8.97 -13.56
C PHE A 105 -2.76 -7.60 -13.99
N ASP A 106 -1.99 -6.91 -13.14
CA ASP A 106 -1.38 -5.62 -13.45
C ASP A 106 -0.07 -5.41 -12.67
N HIS A 107 0.83 -4.61 -13.26
CA HIS A 107 2.01 -4.06 -12.60
C HIS A 107 1.97 -2.53 -12.72
N THR A 108 1.54 -1.86 -11.65
CA THR A 108 1.62 -0.41 -11.57
C THR A 108 3.05 0.03 -11.20
N VAL A 109 3.84 0.41 -12.21
CA VAL A 109 5.19 0.97 -12.01
C VAL A 109 5.11 2.49 -11.96
N ARG A 110 5.45 3.10 -10.82
CA ARG A 110 5.59 4.55 -10.68
C ARG A 110 7.05 4.94 -10.89
N ALA A 111 7.40 5.37 -12.09
CA ALA A 111 8.64 6.08 -12.34
C ALA A 111 8.35 7.59 -12.19
N SER A 112 9.15 8.31 -11.42
CA SER A 112 9.20 9.76 -11.51
C SER A 112 9.63 10.15 -12.94
N ASP A 113 9.17 11.31 -13.42
CA ASP A 113 9.72 11.88 -14.65
C ASP A 113 11.25 11.87 -14.58
N PRO A 114 11.97 11.44 -15.64
CA PRO A 114 13.35 11.83 -15.81
C PRO A 114 13.40 13.37 -15.78
N GLU A 115 14.38 13.93 -15.07
CA GLU A 115 14.58 15.40 -15.04
C GLU A 115 14.59 16.05 -16.43
#